data_AF-A0ABD0RZX6-F1
#
_entry.id   AF-A0ABD0RZX6-F1
#
_cell.length_a   1.000
_cell.length_b   1.000
_cell.length_c   1.000
_cell.angle_alpha   90.00
_cell.angle_beta   90.00
_cell.angle_gamma   90.00
#
_symmetry.space_group_name_H-M   'P 1'
#
loop_
_entity.id
_entity.type
_entity.pdbx_description
1 polymer ?
#
loop_
_entity_poly.entity_id
_entity_poly.type
_entity_poly.pdbx_seq_one_letter_code
_entity_poly.pdbx_strand_id
1 'polypeptide(L)'
;TLGQWGTAQFDSSDRQAKFLRLMGGFKKSSQPLTGSAGWANMALGKEGQQTLQQGLLGEFERAQSRRMDFRNKGAGLGFAAPSNKKFAIDINARNSVRFDD
;
A
#
# COMPACT_ATOMS: atom_id res chain seq x y z
N THR A 1 21.09 -21.22 -5.75
CA THR A 1 20.54 -20.19 -4.83
C THR A 1 19.19 -20.67 -4.32
N LEU A 2 18.76 -20.32 -3.11
CA LEU A 2 17.53 -20.85 -2.48
C LEU A 2 16.20 -20.21 -2.99
N GLY A 3 16.25 -19.55 -4.14
CA GLY A 3 15.10 -18.82 -4.70
C GLY A 3 14.50 -17.80 -3.73
N GLN A 4 13.19 -17.57 -3.87
CA GLN A 4 12.39 -16.60 -3.08
C GLN A 4 12.41 -16.84 -1.56
N TRP A 5 12.75 -18.04 -1.13
CA TRP A 5 12.73 -18.46 0.28
C TRP A 5 14.08 -18.29 0.99
N GLY A 6 15.13 -17.89 0.27
CA GLY A 6 16.49 -17.80 0.81
C GLY A 6 16.65 -16.78 1.93
N THR A 7 15.77 -15.81 2.02
CA THR A 7 15.76 -14.72 2.99
C THR A 7 14.90 -15.00 4.23
N ALA A 8 14.18 -16.13 4.26
CA ALA A 8 13.38 -16.53 5.40
C ALA A 8 14.29 -16.88 6.60
N GLN A 9 14.07 -16.22 7.74
CA GLN A 9 14.87 -16.42 8.96
C GLN A 9 14.15 -17.37 9.93
N PHE A 10 14.90 -18.32 10.46
CA PHE A 10 14.42 -19.30 11.45
C PHE A 10 15.43 -19.42 12.59
N ASP A 11 14.95 -19.72 13.80
CA ASP A 11 15.81 -19.91 14.97
C ASP A 11 16.47 -21.30 15.03
N SER A 12 16.14 -22.19 14.08
CA SER A 12 16.67 -23.55 13.99
C SER A 12 16.96 -23.93 12.54
N SER A 13 18.18 -24.37 12.29
CA SER A 13 18.64 -24.88 10.99
C SER A 13 17.78 -26.03 10.48
N ASP A 14 17.34 -26.92 11.38
CA ASP A 14 16.48 -28.06 11.03
C ASP A 14 15.10 -27.60 10.55
N ARG A 15 14.53 -26.57 11.20
CA ARG A 15 13.25 -25.99 10.77
C ARG A 15 13.39 -25.30 9.43
N GLN A 16 14.48 -24.57 9.22
CA GLN A 16 14.77 -23.94 7.94
C GLN A 16 14.89 -24.98 6.82
N ALA A 17 15.65 -26.05 7.03
CA ALA A 17 15.81 -27.11 6.04
C ALA A 17 14.48 -27.81 5.73
N LYS A 18 13.66 -28.10 6.74
CA LYS A 18 12.31 -28.67 6.54
C LYS A 18 11.41 -27.73 5.76
N PHE A 19 11.40 -26.43 6.11
CA PHE A 19 10.62 -25.40 5.41
C PHE A 19 11.01 -25.30 3.93
N LEU A 20 12.31 -25.21 3.64
CA LEU A 20 12.81 -25.11 2.27
C LEU A 20 12.47 -26.37 1.45
N ARG A 21 12.47 -27.54 2.09
CA ARG A 21 12.04 -28.78 1.43
C ARG A 21 10.55 -28.75 1.09
N LEU A 22 9.72 -28.28 2.02
CA LEU A 22 8.28 -28.15 1.83
C LEU A 22 7.92 -27.13 0.74
N MET A 23 8.55 -25.96 0.79
CA MET A 23 8.28 -24.85 -0.12
C MET A 23 8.96 -24.98 -1.49
N GLY A 24 9.61 -26.12 -1.74
CA GLY A 24 10.31 -26.39 -3.00
C GLY A 24 11.56 -25.53 -3.21
N GLY A 25 12.13 -24.94 -2.15
CA GLY A 25 13.37 -24.15 -2.19
C GLY A 25 14.61 -24.93 -2.64
N PHE A 26 14.55 -26.27 -2.65
CA PHE A 26 15.61 -27.14 -3.19
C PHE A 26 15.37 -27.64 -4.62
N LYS A 27 14.31 -27.20 -5.31
CA LYS A 27 14.06 -27.64 -6.70
C LYS A 27 15.17 -27.12 -7.63
N LYS A 28 15.78 -28.00 -8.44
CA LYS A 28 16.82 -27.68 -9.44
C LYS A 28 16.36 -26.66 -10.51
N SER A 29 15.05 -26.50 -10.70
CA SER A 29 14.46 -25.48 -11.56
C SER A 29 14.27 -24.12 -10.88
N SER A 30 14.78 -23.94 -9.65
CA SER A 30 14.99 -22.62 -9.07
C SER A 30 16.12 -21.95 -9.87
N GLN A 31 15.78 -21.51 -11.09
CA GLN A 31 16.58 -20.60 -11.87
C GLN A 31 16.94 -19.44 -10.93
N PRO A 32 18.23 -19.05 -10.83
CA PRO A 32 18.55 -17.79 -10.22
C PRO A 32 17.72 -16.74 -10.97
N LEU A 33 16.97 -15.91 -10.26
CA LEU A 33 16.28 -14.78 -10.88
C LEU A 33 17.36 -13.80 -11.34
N THR A 34 17.95 -14.06 -12.51
CA THR A 34 18.90 -13.17 -13.19
C THR A 34 18.10 -12.08 -13.87
N GLY A 35 17.41 -11.27 -13.07
CA GLY A 35 16.63 -10.15 -13.53
C GLY A 35 16.82 -9.02 -12.56
N SER A 36 17.41 -7.92 -13.02
CA SER A 36 17.62 -6.67 -12.29
C SER A 36 16.31 -5.93 -11.96
N ALA A 37 15.25 -6.66 -11.60
CA ALA A 37 14.01 -6.15 -11.05
C ALA A 37 14.00 -6.55 -9.57
N GLY A 38 14.54 -5.68 -8.73
CA GLY A 38 14.91 -5.99 -7.35
C GLY A 38 13.82 -6.69 -6.56
N TRP A 39 14.20 -7.79 -5.89
CA TRP A 39 13.63 -8.30 -4.63
C TRP A 39 12.09 -8.51 -4.55
N ALA A 40 11.30 -8.22 -5.57
CA ALA A 40 9.86 -8.42 -5.53
C ALA A 40 9.61 -9.93 -5.38
N ASN A 41 8.88 -10.33 -4.33
CA ASN A 41 8.52 -11.71 -3.99
C ASN A 41 9.51 -12.52 -3.13
N MET A 42 10.55 -11.93 -2.54
CA MET A 42 11.33 -12.66 -1.52
C MET A 42 10.66 -12.65 -0.14
N ALA A 43 10.84 -13.73 0.62
CA ALA A 43 10.40 -13.78 2.01
C ALA A 43 11.05 -12.66 2.83
N LEU A 44 10.31 -12.01 3.73
CA LEU A 44 10.89 -11.00 4.62
C LEU A 44 11.68 -11.70 5.74
N GLY A 45 12.90 -11.22 5.99
CA GLY A 45 13.65 -11.55 7.21
C GLY A 45 13.16 -10.74 8.41
N LYS A 46 13.69 -11.01 9.62
CA LYS A 46 13.24 -10.34 10.86
C LYS A 46 13.38 -8.82 10.81
N GLU A 47 14.50 -8.31 10.30
CA GLU A 47 14.74 -6.87 10.18
C GLU A 47 13.76 -6.20 9.20
N GLY A 48 13.54 -6.81 8.04
CA GLY A 48 12.57 -6.33 7.05
C GLY A 48 11.13 -6.35 7.59
N GLN A 49 10.77 -7.38 8.35
CA GLN A 49 9.50 -7.47 9.06
C GLN A 49 9.35 -6.34 10.09
N GLN A 50 10.36 -6.10 10.92
CA GLN A 50 10.33 -5.04 11.95
C GLN A 50 10.19 -3.65 11.33
N THR A 51 10.95 -3.38 10.27
CA THR A 51 10.88 -2.11 9.54
C THR A 51 9.50 -1.91 8.93
N LEU A 52 8.94 -2.93 8.28
CA LEU A 52 7.60 -2.88 7.72
C LEU A 52 6.55 -2.62 8.82
N GLN A 53 6.67 -3.31 9.95
CA GLN A 53 5.75 -3.15 11.08
C GLN A 53 5.77 -1.73 11.64
N GLN A 54 6.96 -1.14 11.81
CA GLN A 54 7.11 0.25 12.24
C GLN A 54 6.49 1.23 11.23
N GLY A 55 6.73 1.02 9.94
CA GLY A 55 6.12 1.84 8.88
C GLY A 55 4.58 1.77 8.87
N LEU A 56 4.03 0.55 9.02
CA LEU A 56 2.57 0.35 9.08
C LEU A 56 1.94 1.03 10.30
N LEU A 57 2.61 1.00 11.45
CA LEU A 57 2.15 1.71 12.65
C LEU A 57 2.13 3.23 12.42
N GLY A 58 3.20 3.79 11.84
CA GLY A 58 3.25 5.22 11.54
C GLY A 58 2.18 5.66 10.53
N GLU A 59 1.91 4.87 9.48
CA GLU A 59 0.84 5.17 8.53
C GLU A 59 -0.56 5.02 9.14
N PHE A 60 -0.74 4.06 10.04
CA PHE A 60 -1.97 3.93 10.81
C PHE A 60 -2.24 5.18 11.67
N GLU A 61 -1.24 5.63 12.44
CA GLU A 61 -1.34 6.84 13.26
C GLU A 61 -1.62 8.08 12.39
N ARG A 62 -0.94 8.22 11.26
CA ARG A 62 -1.18 9.30 10.28
C ARG A 62 -2.60 9.27 9.73
N ALA A 63 -3.11 8.09 9.38
CA ALA A 63 -4.47 7.94 8.89
C ALA A 63 -5.50 8.26 9.99
N GLN A 64 -5.24 7.85 11.23
CA GLN A 64 -6.07 8.19 12.38
C GLN A 64 -6.07 9.70 12.67
N SER A 65 -4.92 10.37 12.66
CA SER A 65 -4.84 11.82 12.86
C SER A 65 -5.62 12.58 11.77
N ARG A 66 -5.57 12.10 10.52
CA ARG A 66 -6.32 12.70 9.40
C ARG A 66 -7.83 12.49 9.50
N ARG A 67 -8.28 11.41 10.15
CA ARG A 67 -9.72 11.11 10.32
C ARG A 67 -10.41 12.04 11.31
N MET A 68 -9.68 12.84 12.10
CA MET A 68 -10.27 13.61 13.21
C MET A 68 -10.60 15.07 12.86
N ASP A 69 -10.22 15.56 11.67
CA ASP A 69 -10.55 16.93 11.22
C ASP A 69 -11.94 17.01 10.54
N PHE A 70 -12.97 16.47 11.18
CA PHE A 70 -14.38 16.55 10.72
C PHE A 70 -14.93 17.99 10.64
N ARG A 71 -14.19 18.97 11.16
CA ARG A 71 -14.50 20.40 11.04
C ARG A 71 -14.32 20.89 9.59
N ASN A 72 -13.46 20.24 8.81
CA ASN A 72 -13.29 20.42 7.37
C ASN A 72 -13.93 19.25 6.61
N LYS A 73 -15.26 19.13 6.69
CA LYS A 73 -16.04 18.13 5.95
C LYS A 73 -15.58 18.01 4.49
N GLY A 74 -15.03 16.85 4.12
CA GLY A 74 -15.00 16.38 2.73
C GLY A 74 -13.86 16.85 1.83
N ALA A 75 -12.82 17.50 2.36
CA ALA A 75 -11.68 17.95 1.56
C ALA A 75 -10.60 16.87 1.40
N GLY A 76 -10.92 15.77 0.72
CA GLY A 76 -9.87 14.99 0.07
C GLY A 76 -9.14 15.83 -0.98
N LEU A 77 -7.87 15.49 -1.27
CA LEU A 77 -7.05 16.07 -2.37
C LEU A 77 -7.08 17.62 -2.49
N GLY A 78 -7.20 18.35 -1.37
CA GLY A 78 -7.11 19.83 -1.38
C GLY A 78 -8.39 20.57 -1.76
N PHE A 79 -9.55 19.90 -1.83
CA PHE A 79 -10.81 20.55 -2.19
C PHE A 79 -11.57 21.09 -0.96
N ALA A 80 -11.49 22.40 -0.68
CA ALA A 80 -12.34 23.01 0.35
C ALA A 80 -13.75 23.27 -0.19
N ALA A 81 -14.78 22.75 0.48
CA ALA A 81 -16.16 23.10 0.14
C ALA A 81 -16.37 24.61 0.37
N PRO A 82 -16.89 25.37 -0.61
CA PRO A 82 -17.17 26.79 -0.44
C PRO A 82 -18.21 26.99 0.67
N SER A 83 -17.97 27.95 1.58
CA SER A 83 -18.65 28.06 2.88
C SER A 83 -20.16 28.28 2.83
N ASN A 84 -20.74 28.64 1.68
CA ASN A 84 -22.18 28.91 1.57
C ASN A 84 -22.76 28.87 0.13
N LYS A 85 -22.06 28.33 -0.89
CA LYS A 85 -22.58 28.34 -2.27
C LYS A 85 -23.75 27.37 -2.41
N LYS A 86 -24.97 27.86 -2.21
CA LYS A 86 -26.20 27.23 -2.68
C LYS A 86 -26.35 27.64 -4.15
N PHE A 87 -26.12 26.71 -5.08
CA PHE A 87 -26.56 26.91 -6.46
C PHE A 87 -28.09 26.93 -6.45
N ALA A 88 -28.68 28.03 -6.89
CA ALA A 88 -30.12 28.12 -7.07
C ALA A 88 -30.46 27.63 -8.47
N ILE A 89 -31.37 26.66 -8.57
CA ILE A 89 -31.96 26.26 -9.85
C ILE A 89 -33.20 27.13 -10.02
N ASP A 90 -33.16 28.06 -10.97
CA ASP A 90 -34.35 28.79 -11.39
C ASP A 90 -35.24 27.85 -12.20
N ILE A 91 -36.36 27.44 -11.60
CA ILE A 91 -37.37 26.58 -12.24
C ILE A 91 -38.05 27.23 -13.45
N ASN A 92 -37.93 28.56 -13.59
CA ASN A 92 -38.49 29.32 -14.71
C ASN A 92 -37.45 29.63 -15.80
N ALA A 93 -36.19 29.21 -15.63
CA ALA A 93 -35.18 29.36 -16.67
C ALA A 93 -35.54 28.46 -17.87
N ARG A 94 -35.97 29.08 -18.96
CA ARG A 94 -36.40 28.37 -20.19
C ARG A 94 -35.32 28.30 -21.27
N ASN A 95 -34.25 29.09 -21.15
CA ASN A 95 -33.21 29.22 -22.16
C ASN A 95 -31.86 28.80 -21.60
N SER A 96 -31.13 27.95 -22.32
CA SER A 96 -29.75 27.61 -21.98
C SER A 96 -28.79 28.75 -22.37
N VAL A 97 -27.75 28.94 -21.57
CA VAL A 97 -26.66 29.87 -21.87
C VAL A 97 -25.45 29.05 -22.29
N ARG A 98 -24.76 29.47 -23.36
CA ARG A 98 -23.45 28.89 -23.72
C ARG A 98 -22.39 29.55 -22.86
N PHE A 99 -21.51 28.73 -22.29
CA PHE A 99 -20.30 29.23 -21.66
C PHE A 99 -19.27 29.49 -22.75
N ASP A 100 -18.60 30.65 -22.68
CA ASP A 100 -17.41 30.91 -23.49
C ASP A 100 -16.20 30.27 -22.79
N ASP A 101 -15.32 29.66 -23.59
CA ASP A 101 -14.07 29.02 -23.14
C ASP A 101 -13.00 30.06 -22.72
#